data_AF-A0A8T0CZK6-F1
#
_entry.id   AF-A0A8T0CZK6-F1
#
_cell.length_a   1.000
_cell.length_b   1.000
_cell.length_c   1.000
_cell.angle_alpha   90.00
_cell.angle_beta   90.00
_cell.angle_gamma   90.00
#
_symmetry.space_group_name_H-M   'P 1'
#
loop_
_entity.id
_entity.type
_entity.pdbx_description
1 polymer ?
#
loop_
_entity_poly.entity_id
_entity_poly.type
_entity_poly.pdbx_seq_one_letter_code
_entity_poly.pdbx_strand_id
1 'polypeptide(L)'
;MTTDGEVQLEEEKSVIFNEFKHYDNVVSCIRSIPSVVKDLGEQELLEEELKRIFNFYQEQPHLLDPYLERLISECLTVVHTSAEKPEAFHFAFRVLYLMVKTRGYKSIIRLLPHTVDDVEPTLNLLVAQDINDLQTWQTRYVLLLWLSILTLIPFGLESLDSVDGVPIVERVLTQSKRYLSCDERIQEAASFLLARLVTRPDVVAMHLNDTIIWSLQQLHATDYTTSSGQNEICGILRTLSNICKIGRRTELLPLAPNVLHAVLALPTDATKGILSSRLVIKLIQRVGLLFCPPRVTTWQYQRGSRSLADNLVSQMDMSNKTKPMDNSSMKKPVGDENESVCQLPSTVEVDEDFDLSHADDVAEVIDRLLNALRSQYTVVRWSAAKG
;
A
#
# COMPACT_ATOMS: atom_id res chain seq x y z
N MET A 1 33.14 -24.69 34.97
CA MET A 1 32.61 -24.90 33.61
C MET A 1 31.09 -24.68 33.61
N THR A 2 30.62 -23.57 34.16
CA THR A 2 29.18 -23.24 34.28
C THR A 2 28.91 -21.74 34.03
N THR A 3 29.91 -20.99 33.57
CA THR A 3 29.83 -19.53 33.52
C THR A 3 29.50 -18.95 32.14
N ASP A 4 29.70 -19.70 31.03
CA ASP A 4 29.45 -19.14 29.68
C ASP A 4 27.96 -19.08 29.31
N GLY A 5 27.13 -19.98 29.86
CA GLY A 5 25.68 -20.01 29.58
C GLY A 5 24.89 -18.96 30.36
N GLU A 6 25.30 -18.64 31.59
CA GLU A 6 24.64 -17.61 32.42
C GLU A 6 25.04 -16.19 31.98
N VAL A 7 26.26 -15.99 31.46
CA VAL A 7 26.73 -14.67 30.99
C VAL A 7 26.01 -14.23 29.70
N GLN A 8 25.70 -15.15 28.77
CA GLN A 8 24.92 -14.82 27.57
C GLN A 8 23.48 -14.38 27.91
N LEU A 9 22.87 -14.99 28.94
CA LEU A 9 21.51 -14.67 29.38
C LEU A 9 21.41 -13.29 30.08
N GLU A 10 22.50 -12.76 30.63
CA GLU A 10 22.53 -11.42 31.22
C GLU A 10 22.82 -10.31 30.21
N GLU A 11 23.63 -10.56 29.17
CA GLU A 11 23.93 -9.58 28.12
C GLU A 11 22.70 -9.23 27.24
N GLU A 12 21.80 -10.18 27.03
CA GLU A 12 20.59 -10.01 26.21
C GLU A 12 19.48 -9.18 26.90
N LYS A 13 19.70 -8.72 28.15
CA LYS A 13 18.80 -7.76 28.82
C LYS A 13 18.98 -6.31 28.31
N SER A 14 20.00 -6.03 27.49
CA SER A 14 20.21 -4.71 26.87
C SER A 14 19.63 -4.68 25.45
N VAL A 15 18.47 -4.03 25.32
CA VAL A 15 17.52 -4.10 24.17
C VAL A 15 17.98 -3.29 22.93
N ILE A 16 19.27 -3.00 22.79
CA ILE A 16 19.79 -2.22 21.66
C ILE A 16 20.84 -3.05 20.94
N PHE A 17 20.46 -3.60 19.80
CA PHE A 17 21.38 -4.32 18.92
C PHE A 17 21.99 -3.34 17.90
N ASN A 18 23.26 -3.54 17.58
CA ASN A 18 23.92 -2.81 16.49
C ASN A 18 23.76 -3.53 15.13
N GLU A 19 23.47 -4.84 15.17
CA GLU A 19 23.36 -5.70 14.00
C GLU A 19 22.46 -6.92 14.27
N PHE A 20 22.05 -7.61 13.22
CA PHE A 20 21.25 -8.83 13.32
C PHE A 20 22.11 -10.06 13.69
N LYS A 21 22.41 -10.19 14.98
CA LYS A 21 23.25 -11.28 15.54
C LYS A 21 22.69 -12.70 15.33
N HIS A 22 21.38 -12.85 15.18
CA HIS A 22 20.71 -14.16 15.12
C HIS A 22 20.53 -14.71 13.70
N TYR A 23 21.20 -14.12 12.70
CA TYR A 23 21.03 -14.51 11.30
C TYR A 23 21.26 -16.00 11.03
N ASP A 24 22.41 -16.53 11.44
CA ASP A 24 22.77 -17.92 11.18
C ASP A 24 21.82 -18.90 11.89
N ASN A 25 21.35 -18.54 13.09
CA ASN A 25 20.36 -19.31 13.83
C ASN A 25 19.03 -19.38 13.04
N VAL A 26 18.51 -18.23 12.58
CA VAL A 26 17.26 -18.19 11.80
C VAL A 26 17.38 -18.99 10.49
N VAL A 27 18.51 -18.87 9.77
CA VAL A 27 18.73 -19.67 8.54
C VAL A 27 18.76 -21.16 8.86
N SER A 28 19.45 -21.57 9.93
CA SER A 28 19.49 -22.97 10.39
C SER A 28 18.08 -23.48 10.71
N CYS A 29 17.30 -22.68 11.45
CA CYS A 29 15.90 -22.98 11.76
C CYS A 29 15.04 -23.14 10.50
N ILE A 30 15.20 -22.26 9.50
CA ILE A 30 14.45 -22.36 8.24
C ILE A 30 14.79 -23.65 7.50
N ARG A 31 16.07 -24.03 7.45
CA ARG A 31 16.51 -25.24 6.75
C ARG A 31 16.10 -26.54 7.45
N SER A 32 15.86 -26.51 8.76
CA SER A 32 15.40 -27.67 9.52
C SER A 32 13.89 -27.90 9.45
N ILE A 33 13.10 -26.96 8.89
CA ILE A 33 11.64 -27.07 8.76
C ILE A 33 11.21 -28.42 8.15
N PRO A 34 11.74 -28.89 7.01
CA PRO A 34 11.26 -30.14 6.38
C PRO A 34 11.48 -31.40 7.21
N SER A 35 12.44 -31.38 8.15
CA SER A 35 12.70 -32.50 9.06
C SER A 35 11.85 -32.43 10.33
N VAL A 36 11.72 -31.23 10.90
CA VAL A 36 11.09 -30.96 12.21
C VAL A 36 9.57 -31.13 12.18
N VAL A 37 8.95 -30.84 11.04
CA VAL A 37 7.49 -30.92 10.86
C VAL A 37 6.92 -32.34 11.07
N LYS A 38 7.77 -33.37 11.16
CA LYS A 38 7.32 -34.74 11.47
C LYS A 38 6.89 -34.91 12.94
N ASP A 39 7.37 -34.05 13.84
CA ASP A 39 7.01 -34.07 15.26
C ASP A 39 6.44 -32.72 15.69
N LEU A 40 5.26 -32.76 16.31
CA LEU A 40 4.57 -31.56 16.75
C LEU A 40 5.36 -30.81 17.83
N GLY A 41 6.03 -31.54 18.73
CA GLY A 41 6.80 -30.93 19.81
C GLY A 41 8.01 -30.14 19.30
N GLU A 42 8.78 -30.73 18.38
CA GLU A 42 9.90 -30.04 17.75
C GLU A 42 9.44 -28.84 16.91
N GLN A 43 8.29 -28.96 16.21
CA GLN A 43 7.71 -27.87 15.44
C GLN A 43 7.34 -26.68 16.33
N GLU A 44 6.69 -26.93 17.47
CA GLU A 44 6.32 -25.88 18.42
C GLU A 44 7.54 -25.17 19.00
N LEU A 45 8.56 -25.92 19.43
CA LEU A 45 9.81 -25.37 19.95
C LEU A 45 10.52 -24.49 18.92
N LEU A 46 10.58 -24.93 17.66
CA LEU A 46 11.18 -24.15 16.58
C LEU A 46 10.40 -22.86 16.30
N GLU A 47 9.06 -22.93 16.34
CA GLU A 47 8.20 -21.77 16.14
C GLU A 47 8.34 -20.75 17.28
N GLU A 48 8.42 -21.21 18.52
CA GLU A 48 8.65 -20.36 19.69
C GLU A 48 10.01 -19.68 19.65
N GLU A 49 11.06 -20.41 19.25
CA GLU A 49 12.40 -19.85 19.13
C GLU A 49 12.46 -18.77 18.04
N LEU A 50 11.87 -19.01 16.87
CA LEU A 50 11.78 -18.00 15.82
C LEU A 50 10.99 -16.77 16.27
N LYS A 51 9.85 -16.96 16.97
CA LYS A 51 9.09 -15.85 17.56
C LYS A 51 9.93 -15.05 18.56
N ARG A 52 10.69 -15.73 19.43
CA ARG A 52 11.57 -15.12 20.42
C ARG A 52 12.61 -14.23 19.74
N ILE A 53 13.32 -14.77 18.75
CA ILE A 53 14.34 -14.03 17.98
C ILE A 53 13.72 -12.80 17.31
N PHE A 54 12.63 -12.96 16.56
CA PHE A 54 11.99 -11.85 15.85
C PHE A 54 11.44 -10.78 16.81
N ASN A 55 11.00 -11.15 18.02
CA ASN A 55 10.55 -10.19 19.02
C ASN A 55 11.66 -9.24 19.50
N PHE A 56 12.92 -9.70 19.58
CA PHE A 56 14.05 -8.83 19.95
C PHE A 56 14.27 -7.66 18.99
N TYR A 57 13.89 -7.82 17.73
CA TYR A 57 14.11 -6.82 16.69
C TYR A 57 12.88 -5.96 16.38
N GLN A 58 11.79 -6.06 17.18
CA GLN A 58 10.57 -5.26 16.93
C GLN A 58 10.80 -3.75 17.06
N GLU A 59 11.63 -3.31 18.00
CA GLU A 59 11.96 -1.89 18.21
C GLU A 59 12.99 -1.38 17.18
N GLN A 60 13.81 -2.27 16.62
CA GLN A 60 14.87 -1.96 15.66
C GLN A 60 14.78 -2.83 14.38
N PRO A 61 13.65 -2.79 13.66
CA PRO A 61 13.40 -3.73 12.56
C PRO A 61 14.30 -3.49 11.34
N HIS A 62 14.88 -2.30 11.23
CA HIS A 62 15.81 -1.94 10.16
C HIS A 62 17.09 -2.79 10.16
N LEU A 63 17.45 -3.41 11.29
CA LEU A 63 18.60 -4.31 11.39
C LEU A 63 18.43 -5.58 10.54
N LEU A 64 17.19 -5.95 10.22
CA LEU A 64 16.89 -7.11 9.37
C LEU A 64 17.16 -6.84 7.89
N ASP A 65 17.10 -5.57 7.45
CA ASP A 65 17.07 -5.18 6.03
C ASP A 65 18.17 -5.82 5.15
N PRO A 66 19.45 -5.88 5.59
CA PRO A 66 20.51 -6.51 4.80
C PRO A 66 20.33 -8.03 4.59
N TYR A 67 19.52 -8.69 5.43
CA TYR A 67 19.39 -10.14 5.50
C TYR A 67 18.05 -10.65 4.95
N LEU A 68 17.04 -9.79 4.86
CA LEU A 68 15.67 -10.17 4.50
C LEU A 68 15.58 -10.87 3.14
N GLU A 69 16.29 -10.38 2.12
CA GLU A 69 16.26 -10.98 0.77
C GLU A 69 16.69 -12.45 0.81
N ARG A 70 17.78 -12.74 1.53
CA ARG A 70 18.28 -14.11 1.67
C ARG A 70 17.37 -14.97 2.55
N LEU A 71 16.83 -14.43 3.64
CA LEU A 71 15.89 -15.17 4.49
C LEU A 71 14.61 -15.55 3.75
N ILE A 72 14.07 -14.61 2.96
CA ILE A 72 12.89 -14.86 2.10
C ILE A 72 13.22 -15.95 1.09
N SER A 73 14.39 -15.85 0.43
CA SER A 73 14.83 -16.86 -0.52
C SER A 73 14.88 -18.26 0.09
N GLU A 74 15.46 -18.42 1.29
CA GLU A 74 15.51 -19.71 2.00
C GLU A 74 14.11 -20.24 2.35
N CYS A 75 13.18 -19.38 2.78
CA CYS A 75 11.78 -19.79 3.00
C CYS A 75 11.11 -20.28 1.70
N LEU A 76 11.36 -19.60 0.58
CA LEU A 76 10.80 -20.00 -0.72
C LEU A 76 11.41 -21.32 -1.22
N THR A 77 12.70 -21.55 -0.98
CA THR A 77 13.32 -22.86 -1.28
C THR A 77 12.64 -23.99 -0.53
N VAL A 78 12.27 -23.77 0.74
CA VAL A 78 11.49 -24.74 1.53
C VAL A 78 10.11 -24.95 0.94
N VAL A 79 9.44 -23.88 0.52
CA VAL A 79 8.12 -23.93 -0.15
C VAL A 79 8.18 -24.77 -1.42
N HIS A 80 9.18 -24.55 -2.30
CA HIS A 80 9.32 -25.30 -3.54
C HIS A 80 9.71 -26.77 -3.30
N THR A 81 10.64 -27.05 -2.37
CA THR A 81 11.11 -28.41 -2.08
C THR A 81 10.07 -29.24 -1.34
N SER A 82 9.17 -28.58 -0.61
CA SER A 82 8.13 -29.21 0.22
C SER A 82 6.73 -29.05 -0.36
N ALA A 83 6.60 -28.82 -1.67
CA ALA A 83 5.30 -28.62 -2.32
C ALA A 83 4.30 -29.78 -2.06
N GLU A 84 4.81 -31.01 -1.89
CA GLU A 84 4.01 -32.20 -1.57
C GLU A 84 3.68 -32.35 -0.07
N LYS A 85 4.33 -31.57 0.82
CA LYS A 85 4.17 -31.61 2.27
C LYS A 85 3.54 -30.30 2.77
N PRO A 86 2.21 -30.23 2.92
CA PRO A 86 1.52 -28.98 3.22
C PRO A 86 1.99 -28.35 4.54
N GLU A 87 2.33 -29.15 5.55
CA GLU A 87 2.74 -28.64 6.86
C GLU A 87 4.05 -27.84 6.82
N ALA A 88 5.07 -28.32 6.10
CA ALA A 88 6.35 -27.63 5.98
C ALA A 88 6.23 -26.36 5.13
N PHE A 89 5.42 -26.43 4.08
CA PHE A 89 5.02 -25.28 3.27
C PHE A 89 4.34 -24.20 4.13
N HIS A 90 3.32 -24.56 4.92
CA HIS A 90 2.61 -23.62 5.80
C HIS A 90 3.53 -23.05 6.87
N PHE A 91 4.44 -23.85 7.44
CA PHE A 91 5.42 -23.36 8.40
C PHE A 91 6.34 -22.29 7.80
N ALA A 92 6.86 -22.51 6.58
CA ALA A 92 7.66 -21.50 5.89
C ALA A 92 6.90 -20.18 5.69
N PHE A 93 5.61 -20.24 5.36
CA PHE A 93 4.75 -19.05 5.30
C PHE A 93 4.50 -18.38 6.66
N ARG A 94 4.43 -19.14 7.76
CA ARG A 94 4.40 -18.56 9.12
C ARG A 94 5.68 -17.77 9.40
N VAL A 95 6.84 -18.29 9.00
CA VAL A 95 8.13 -17.59 9.16
C VAL A 95 8.17 -16.31 8.31
N LEU A 96 7.71 -16.35 7.06
CA LEU A 96 7.54 -15.15 6.23
C LEU A 96 6.59 -14.13 6.90
N TYR A 97 5.50 -14.59 7.51
CA TYR A 97 4.61 -13.71 8.27
C TYR A 97 5.31 -13.08 9.49
N LEU A 98 6.21 -13.79 10.19
CA LEU A 98 7.00 -13.19 11.28
C LEU A 98 7.88 -12.03 10.76
N MET A 99 8.50 -12.18 9.59
CA MET A 99 9.25 -11.09 8.95
C MET A 99 8.34 -9.91 8.58
N VAL A 100 7.13 -10.20 8.07
CA VAL A 100 6.13 -9.15 7.78
C VAL A 100 5.68 -8.45 9.05
N LYS A 101 5.51 -9.19 10.16
CA LYS A 101 5.09 -8.65 11.45
C LYS A 101 6.15 -7.73 12.06
N THR A 102 7.43 -8.07 11.96
CA THR A 102 8.53 -7.26 12.51
C THR A 102 8.86 -6.05 11.63
N ARG A 103 9.09 -6.26 10.33
CA ARG A 103 9.57 -5.19 9.44
C ARG A 103 8.46 -4.37 8.79
N GLY A 104 7.31 -5.00 8.56
CA GLY A 104 6.17 -4.43 7.83
C GLY A 104 6.07 -4.93 6.38
N TYR A 105 4.84 -5.15 5.93
CA TYR A 105 4.56 -5.78 4.63
C TYR A 105 5.17 -5.05 3.43
N LYS A 106 5.29 -3.72 3.48
CA LYS A 106 5.80 -2.92 2.35
C LYS A 106 7.27 -3.17 2.04
N SER A 107 8.06 -3.54 3.04
CA SER A 107 9.46 -3.89 2.82
C SER A 107 9.58 -5.31 2.28
N ILE A 108 8.85 -6.25 2.89
CA ILE A 108 8.87 -7.67 2.50
C ILE A 108 8.35 -7.87 1.08
N ILE A 109 7.22 -7.24 0.71
CA ILE A 109 6.63 -7.39 -0.62
C ILE A 109 7.57 -6.98 -1.76
N ARG A 110 8.48 -6.04 -1.52
CA ARG A 110 9.45 -5.57 -2.52
C ARG A 110 10.60 -6.56 -2.74
N LEU A 111 10.81 -7.46 -1.79
CA LEU A 111 11.87 -8.48 -1.81
C LEU A 111 11.33 -9.83 -2.27
N LEU A 112 10.02 -9.98 -2.44
CA LEU A 112 9.43 -11.20 -3.00
C LEU A 112 9.75 -11.30 -4.50
N PRO A 113 9.93 -12.52 -5.03
CA PRO A 113 10.07 -12.73 -6.47
C PRO A 113 8.87 -12.15 -7.21
N HIS A 114 9.16 -11.49 -8.33
CA HIS A 114 8.15 -10.80 -9.15
C HIS A 114 8.31 -11.20 -10.62
N THR A 115 8.57 -12.48 -10.85
CA THR A 115 8.68 -13.04 -12.19
C THR A 115 7.32 -13.49 -12.71
N VAL A 116 7.20 -13.61 -14.04
CA VAL A 116 5.99 -14.10 -14.69
C VAL A 116 5.68 -15.54 -14.29
N ASP A 117 6.74 -16.35 -14.11
CA ASP A 117 6.64 -17.77 -13.78
C ASP A 117 6.02 -18.01 -12.39
N ASP A 118 6.05 -17.01 -11.50
CA ASP A 118 5.51 -17.09 -10.14
C ASP A 118 4.00 -16.80 -10.05
N VAL A 119 3.40 -16.20 -11.09
CA VAL A 119 1.98 -15.78 -11.08
C VAL A 119 1.04 -16.98 -10.90
N GLU A 120 1.17 -17.95 -11.80
CA GLU A 120 0.28 -19.12 -11.88
C GLU A 120 0.45 -20.05 -10.66
N PRO A 121 1.68 -20.41 -10.22
CA PRO A 121 1.88 -21.22 -9.02
C PRO A 121 1.34 -20.54 -7.76
N THR A 122 1.60 -19.24 -7.57
CA THR A 122 1.14 -18.51 -6.38
C THR A 122 -0.39 -18.45 -6.33
N LEU A 123 -1.03 -18.23 -7.47
CA LEU A 123 -2.48 -18.23 -7.57
C LEU A 123 -3.07 -19.61 -7.30
N ASN A 124 -2.49 -20.68 -7.86
CA ASN A 124 -2.92 -22.06 -7.62
C ASN A 124 -2.82 -22.44 -6.14
N LEU A 125 -1.72 -22.05 -5.47
CA LEU A 125 -1.54 -22.26 -4.04
C LEU A 125 -2.62 -21.57 -3.22
N LEU A 126 -2.99 -20.33 -3.57
CA LEU A 126 -4.06 -19.59 -2.88
C LEU A 126 -5.44 -20.23 -3.11
N VAL A 127 -5.75 -20.64 -4.35
CA VAL A 127 -7.03 -21.29 -4.69
C VAL A 127 -7.19 -22.60 -3.93
N ALA A 128 -6.11 -23.34 -3.72
CA ALA A 128 -6.10 -24.60 -2.97
C ALA A 128 -6.30 -24.41 -1.45
N GLN A 129 -6.20 -23.19 -0.91
CA GLN A 129 -6.40 -22.96 0.52
C GLN A 129 -7.89 -23.05 0.89
N ASP A 130 -8.18 -23.73 2.00
CA ASP A 130 -9.46 -23.57 2.68
C ASP A 130 -9.52 -22.17 3.30
N ILE A 131 -10.68 -21.53 3.32
CA ILE A 131 -10.92 -20.24 3.97
C ILE A 131 -11.23 -20.39 5.46
N ASN A 132 -11.81 -21.54 5.85
CA ASN A 132 -12.30 -21.77 7.21
C ASN A 132 -11.22 -22.31 8.15
N ASP A 133 -10.09 -22.76 7.60
CA ASP A 133 -8.97 -23.24 8.40
C ASP A 133 -8.32 -22.08 9.18
N LEU A 134 -8.38 -22.13 10.50
CA LEU A 134 -7.83 -21.10 11.38
C LEU A 134 -6.31 -21.22 11.57
N GLN A 135 -5.66 -22.31 11.16
CA GLN A 135 -4.23 -22.54 11.36
C GLN A 135 -3.35 -22.02 10.23
N THR A 136 -3.92 -21.84 9.03
CA THR A 136 -3.18 -21.50 7.80
C THR A 136 -3.39 -20.07 7.31
N TRP A 137 -3.99 -19.22 8.15
CA TRP A 137 -4.32 -17.84 7.79
C TRP A 137 -3.09 -17.01 7.38
N GLN A 138 -1.91 -17.28 7.95
CA GLN A 138 -0.64 -16.64 7.60
C GLN A 138 -0.24 -16.95 6.16
N THR A 139 -0.46 -18.19 5.71
CA THR A 139 -0.23 -18.61 4.32
C THR A 139 -1.09 -17.78 3.38
N ARG A 140 -2.39 -17.73 3.65
CA ARG A 140 -3.35 -16.95 2.84
C ARG A 140 -2.97 -15.47 2.79
N TYR A 141 -2.60 -14.90 3.93
CA TYR A 141 -2.16 -13.51 4.04
C TYR A 141 -0.92 -13.21 3.18
N VAL A 142 0.13 -14.03 3.29
CA VAL A 142 1.37 -13.81 2.53
C VAL A 142 1.15 -14.06 1.04
N LEU A 143 0.37 -15.07 0.65
CA LEU A 143 0.02 -15.33 -0.76
C LEU A 143 -0.76 -14.15 -1.38
N LEU A 144 -1.73 -13.57 -0.66
CA LEU A 144 -2.46 -12.37 -1.13
C LEU A 144 -1.53 -11.17 -1.31
N LEU A 145 -0.57 -10.97 -0.39
CA LEU A 145 0.45 -9.93 -0.53
C LEU A 145 1.37 -10.18 -1.72
N TRP A 146 1.80 -11.43 -1.92
CA TRP A 146 2.67 -11.81 -3.02
C TRP A 146 1.97 -11.61 -4.38
N LEU A 147 0.71 -12.03 -4.51
CA LEU A 147 -0.09 -11.73 -5.70
C LEU A 147 -0.23 -10.21 -5.94
N SER A 148 -0.24 -9.40 -4.88
CA SER A 148 -0.37 -7.94 -5.04
C SER A 148 0.87 -7.27 -5.64
N ILE A 149 2.05 -7.90 -5.60
CA ILE A 149 3.23 -7.47 -6.36
C ILE A 149 3.27 -8.13 -7.74
N LEU A 150 2.89 -9.40 -7.85
CA LEU A 150 2.86 -10.13 -9.13
C LEU A 150 1.88 -9.50 -10.13
N THR A 151 0.78 -8.91 -9.65
CA THR A 151 -0.16 -8.17 -10.51
C THR A 151 0.46 -6.91 -11.16
N LEU A 152 1.61 -6.41 -10.69
CA LEU A 152 2.30 -5.24 -11.27
C LEU A 152 3.29 -5.55 -12.39
N ILE A 153 3.40 -6.81 -12.79
CA ILE A 153 4.24 -7.20 -13.93
C ILE A 153 3.90 -6.34 -15.15
N PRO A 154 4.90 -5.85 -15.92
CA PRO A 154 4.70 -4.86 -16.98
C PRO A 154 3.97 -5.38 -18.23
N PHE A 155 3.54 -6.64 -18.25
CA PHE A 155 2.87 -7.30 -19.36
C PHE A 155 1.38 -7.51 -19.06
N GLY A 156 0.53 -7.51 -20.09
CA GLY A 156 -0.90 -7.82 -20.00
C GLY A 156 -1.14 -9.21 -19.39
N LEU A 157 -2.02 -9.33 -18.39
CA LEU A 157 -2.26 -10.64 -17.73
C LEU A 157 -2.92 -11.63 -18.70
N GLU A 158 -3.65 -11.11 -19.68
CA GLU A 158 -4.22 -11.88 -20.79
C GLU A 158 -3.18 -12.72 -21.55
N SER A 159 -1.92 -12.25 -21.62
CA SER A 159 -0.84 -12.97 -22.30
C SER A 159 -0.39 -14.24 -21.57
N LEU A 160 -0.75 -14.36 -20.29
CA LEU A 160 -0.42 -15.48 -19.42
C LEU A 160 -1.55 -16.51 -19.32
N ASP A 161 -2.71 -16.18 -19.89
CA ASP A 161 -3.88 -17.05 -19.83
C ASP A 161 -3.67 -18.30 -20.68
N SER A 162 -4.14 -19.43 -20.13
CA SER A 162 -4.21 -20.68 -20.87
C SER A 162 -5.42 -20.68 -21.80
N VAL A 163 -5.28 -21.30 -22.99
CA VAL A 163 -6.27 -21.24 -24.08
C VAL A 163 -7.67 -21.73 -23.67
N ASP A 164 -7.75 -22.68 -22.74
CA ASP A 164 -9.00 -23.32 -22.30
C ASP A 164 -9.35 -23.01 -20.81
N GLY A 165 -8.57 -22.13 -20.16
CA GLY A 165 -8.70 -21.84 -18.74
C GLY A 165 -9.54 -20.61 -18.42
N VAL A 166 -9.96 -20.49 -17.16
CA VAL A 166 -10.52 -19.23 -16.64
C VAL A 166 -9.39 -18.20 -16.59
N PRO A 167 -9.58 -16.98 -17.12
CA PRO A 167 -8.56 -15.94 -17.09
C PRO A 167 -8.00 -15.67 -15.70
N ILE A 168 -6.70 -15.41 -15.60
CA ILE A 168 -5.99 -15.09 -14.36
C ILE A 168 -6.64 -13.90 -13.67
N VAL A 169 -7.05 -12.88 -14.43
CA VAL A 169 -7.75 -11.70 -13.88
C VAL A 169 -9.01 -12.10 -13.14
N GLU A 170 -9.88 -12.93 -13.75
CA GLU A 170 -11.13 -13.38 -13.14
C GLU A 170 -10.90 -14.25 -11.90
N ARG A 171 -9.88 -15.11 -11.94
CA ARG A 171 -9.49 -15.94 -10.81
C ARG A 171 -8.98 -15.11 -9.64
N VAL A 172 -8.11 -14.13 -9.88
CA VAL A 172 -7.59 -13.23 -8.84
C VAL A 172 -8.72 -12.33 -8.30
N LEU A 173 -9.62 -11.83 -9.15
CA LEU A 173 -10.81 -11.08 -8.72
C LEU A 173 -11.68 -11.92 -7.77
N THR A 174 -11.96 -13.16 -8.15
CA THR A 174 -12.78 -14.10 -7.37
C THR A 174 -12.14 -14.39 -6.01
N GLN A 175 -10.84 -14.71 -5.98
CA GLN A 175 -10.14 -14.93 -4.71
C GLN A 175 -10.09 -13.68 -3.85
N SER A 176 -9.81 -12.51 -4.44
CA SER A 176 -9.73 -11.27 -3.67
C SER A 176 -11.08 -10.93 -3.02
N LYS A 177 -12.19 -11.05 -3.76
CA LYS A 177 -13.55 -10.84 -3.23
C LYS A 177 -13.89 -11.85 -2.14
N ARG A 178 -13.54 -13.13 -2.33
CA ARG A 178 -13.76 -14.22 -1.35
C ARG A 178 -13.14 -13.92 0.02
N TYR A 179 -11.97 -13.29 0.05
CA TYR A 179 -11.24 -12.99 1.29
C TYR A 179 -11.60 -11.64 1.94
N LEU A 180 -12.55 -10.86 1.38
CA LEU A 180 -12.94 -9.57 1.97
C LEU A 180 -13.75 -9.70 3.26
N SER A 181 -14.46 -10.80 3.49
CA SER A 181 -15.27 -11.00 4.70
C SER A 181 -14.50 -11.69 5.84
N CYS A 182 -13.22 -11.99 5.65
CA CYS A 182 -12.33 -12.61 6.63
C CYS A 182 -11.82 -11.59 7.69
N ASP A 183 -10.98 -12.09 8.59
CA ASP A 183 -10.30 -11.28 9.61
C ASP A 183 -9.50 -10.11 9.02
N GLU A 184 -9.31 -9.08 9.84
CA GLU A 184 -8.74 -7.79 9.43
C GLU A 184 -7.42 -7.91 8.64
N ARG A 185 -6.50 -8.82 9.02
CA ARG A 185 -5.21 -8.98 8.33
C ARG A 185 -5.36 -9.53 6.91
N ILE A 186 -6.14 -10.59 6.75
CA ILE A 186 -6.38 -11.22 5.44
C ILE A 186 -7.18 -10.25 4.56
N GLN A 187 -8.21 -9.64 5.13
CA GLN A 187 -9.01 -8.61 4.49
C GLN A 187 -8.16 -7.42 4.01
N GLU A 188 -7.17 -6.98 4.80
CA GLU A 188 -6.23 -5.94 4.40
C GLU A 188 -5.43 -6.31 3.15
N ALA A 189 -4.90 -7.53 3.08
CA ALA A 189 -4.15 -8.00 1.93
C ALA A 189 -5.06 -8.19 0.70
N ALA A 190 -6.25 -8.77 0.89
CA ALA A 190 -7.23 -9.00 -0.17
C ALA A 190 -7.76 -7.70 -0.78
N SER A 191 -8.14 -6.72 0.04
CA SER A 191 -8.59 -5.40 -0.42
C SER A 191 -7.48 -4.62 -1.13
N PHE A 192 -6.21 -4.84 -0.76
CA PHE A 192 -5.07 -4.25 -1.44
C PHE A 192 -4.82 -4.90 -2.79
N LEU A 193 -4.82 -6.24 -2.86
CA LEU A 193 -4.71 -7.01 -4.10
C LEU A 193 -5.81 -6.62 -5.10
N LEU A 194 -7.07 -6.61 -4.65
CA LEU A 194 -8.21 -6.24 -5.48
C LEU A 194 -8.04 -4.84 -6.08
N ALA A 195 -7.71 -3.85 -5.25
CA ALA A 195 -7.51 -2.48 -5.69
C ALA A 195 -6.37 -2.35 -6.71
N ARG A 196 -5.25 -3.07 -6.53
CA ARG A 196 -4.13 -3.04 -7.47
C ARG A 196 -4.47 -3.68 -8.81
N LEU A 197 -5.21 -4.79 -8.79
CA LEU A 197 -5.63 -5.48 -10.00
C LEU A 197 -6.54 -4.60 -10.85
N VAL A 198 -7.60 -4.04 -10.26
CA VAL A 198 -8.63 -3.28 -11.02
C VAL A 198 -8.18 -1.89 -11.43
N THR A 199 -7.11 -1.36 -10.84
CA THR A 199 -6.52 -0.07 -11.24
C THR A 199 -5.38 -0.23 -12.23
N ARG A 200 -5.11 -1.46 -12.68
CA ARG A 200 -4.05 -1.75 -13.65
C ARG A 200 -4.44 -1.27 -15.05
N PRO A 201 -3.52 -0.68 -15.86
CA PRO A 201 -3.87 -0.03 -17.12
C PRO A 201 -4.61 -0.88 -18.16
N ASP A 202 -4.40 -2.19 -18.19
CA ASP A 202 -5.07 -3.14 -19.09
C ASP A 202 -6.40 -3.66 -18.51
N VAL A 203 -6.49 -3.83 -17.20
CA VAL A 203 -7.68 -4.36 -16.50
C VAL A 203 -8.73 -3.28 -16.24
N VAL A 204 -8.30 -2.03 -16.06
CA VAL A 204 -9.12 -0.92 -15.57
C VAL A 204 -10.34 -0.62 -16.43
N ALA A 205 -10.20 -0.70 -17.76
CA ALA A 205 -11.28 -0.41 -18.68
C ALA A 205 -12.44 -1.40 -18.56
N MET A 206 -12.16 -2.66 -18.24
CA MET A 206 -13.16 -3.72 -18.16
C MET A 206 -13.71 -3.92 -16.75
N HIS A 207 -12.85 -3.86 -15.71
CA HIS A 207 -13.24 -4.34 -14.38
C HIS A 207 -13.38 -3.27 -13.29
N LEU A 208 -12.90 -2.04 -13.49
CA LEU A 208 -12.95 -1.00 -12.45
C LEU A 208 -14.39 -0.62 -12.11
N ASN A 209 -15.18 -0.28 -13.12
CA ASN A 209 -16.57 0.15 -12.95
C ASN A 209 -17.41 -0.98 -12.34
N ASP A 210 -17.31 -2.19 -12.89
CA ASP A 210 -18.02 -3.38 -12.40
C ASP A 210 -17.68 -3.69 -10.94
N THR A 211 -16.40 -3.53 -10.55
CA THR A 211 -15.97 -3.75 -9.16
C THR A 211 -16.51 -2.68 -8.23
N ILE A 212 -16.59 -1.42 -8.67
CA ILE A 212 -17.20 -0.34 -7.88
C ILE A 212 -18.70 -0.59 -7.74
N ILE A 213 -19.42 -0.86 -8.84
CA ILE A 213 -20.86 -1.18 -8.80
C ILE A 213 -21.14 -2.36 -7.87
N TRP A 214 -20.38 -3.45 -8.00
CA TRP A 214 -20.49 -4.60 -7.12
C TRP A 214 -20.26 -4.21 -5.65
N SER A 215 -19.24 -3.38 -5.37
CA SER A 215 -18.93 -2.90 -4.02
C SER A 215 -20.11 -2.09 -3.44
N LEU A 216 -20.72 -1.20 -4.23
CA LEU A 216 -21.88 -0.42 -3.79
C LEU A 216 -23.10 -1.32 -3.54
N GLN A 217 -23.32 -2.32 -4.39
CA GLN A 217 -24.38 -3.31 -4.17
C GLN A 217 -24.17 -4.10 -2.87
N GLN A 218 -22.93 -4.52 -2.56
CA GLN A 218 -22.64 -5.18 -1.28
C GLN A 218 -22.90 -4.24 -0.11
N LEU A 219 -22.51 -2.96 -0.19
CA LEU A 219 -22.80 -1.98 0.86
C LEU A 219 -24.31 -1.93 1.14
N HIS A 220 -25.19 -2.03 0.16
CA HIS A 220 -26.64 -2.01 0.36
C HIS A 220 -27.24 -3.36 0.83
N ALA A 221 -26.66 -4.49 0.41
CA ALA A 221 -27.22 -5.82 0.67
C ALA A 221 -26.78 -6.43 2.00
N THR A 222 -25.63 -6.01 2.54
CA THR A 222 -25.04 -6.59 3.74
C THR A 222 -25.87 -6.30 5.00
N ASP A 223 -26.12 -7.34 5.81
CA ASP A 223 -26.72 -7.20 7.13
C ASP A 223 -25.68 -6.75 8.17
N TYR A 224 -25.73 -5.46 8.52
CA TYR A 224 -24.82 -4.83 9.48
C TYR A 224 -24.99 -5.33 10.92
N THR A 225 -26.05 -6.06 11.25
CA THR A 225 -26.24 -6.54 12.62
C THR A 225 -25.34 -7.73 12.97
N THR A 226 -24.86 -8.45 11.95
CA THR A 226 -24.02 -9.63 12.10
C THR A 226 -22.53 -9.28 12.12
N SER A 227 -21.71 -10.08 12.81
CA SER A 227 -20.24 -9.94 12.79
C SER A 227 -19.67 -10.15 11.39
N SER A 228 -20.21 -11.11 10.64
CA SER A 228 -19.83 -11.37 9.24
C SER A 228 -20.12 -10.16 8.35
N GLY A 229 -21.29 -9.54 8.48
CA GLY A 229 -21.62 -8.34 7.72
C GLY A 229 -20.79 -7.12 8.11
N GLN A 230 -20.42 -6.98 9.39
CA GLN A 230 -19.47 -5.95 9.82
C GLN A 230 -18.06 -6.19 9.25
N ASN A 231 -17.63 -7.44 9.10
CA ASN A 231 -16.37 -7.72 8.41
C ASN A 231 -16.49 -7.39 6.93
N GLU A 232 -17.53 -7.86 6.24
CA GLU A 232 -17.76 -7.60 4.83
C GLU A 232 -17.75 -6.10 4.52
N ILE A 233 -18.49 -5.28 5.28
CA ILE A 233 -18.51 -3.83 5.05
C ILE A 233 -17.12 -3.20 5.22
N CYS A 234 -16.34 -3.66 6.21
CA CYS A 234 -14.97 -3.18 6.40
C CYS A 234 -14.08 -3.54 5.21
N GLY A 235 -14.24 -4.73 4.63
CA GLY A 235 -13.53 -5.18 3.44
C GLY A 235 -13.87 -4.35 2.21
N ILE A 236 -15.16 -4.06 2.01
CA ILE A 236 -15.64 -3.22 0.91
C ILE A 236 -15.13 -1.78 1.05
N LEU A 237 -15.30 -1.15 2.23
CA LEU A 237 -14.83 0.21 2.49
C LEU A 237 -13.30 0.33 2.33
N ARG A 238 -12.53 -0.68 2.75
CA ARG A 238 -11.08 -0.74 2.51
C ARG A 238 -10.75 -0.82 1.03
N THR A 239 -11.45 -1.67 0.29
CA THR A 239 -11.24 -1.85 -1.15
C THR A 239 -11.48 -0.55 -1.88
N LEU A 240 -12.64 0.10 -1.67
CA LEU A 240 -12.95 1.40 -2.24
C LEU A 240 -11.91 2.47 -1.85
N SER A 241 -11.47 2.49 -0.59
CA SER A 241 -10.45 3.43 -0.13
C SER A 241 -9.10 3.20 -0.83
N ASN A 242 -8.73 1.94 -1.06
CA ASN A 242 -7.49 1.58 -1.75
C ASN A 242 -7.58 1.90 -3.25
N ILE A 243 -8.72 1.63 -3.90
CA ILE A 243 -8.98 2.01 -5.30
C ILE A 243 -8.83 3.52 -5.45
N CYS A 244 -9.52 4.32 -4.62
CA CYS A 244 -9.43 5.78 -4.67
C CYS A 244 -8.03 6.33 -4.38
N LYS A 245 -7.19 5.55 -3.67
CA LYS A 245 -5.82 5.95 -3.35
C LYS A 245 -4.83 5.64 -4.48
N ILE A 246 -5.01 4.53 -5.20
CA ILE A 246 -4.03 4.01 -6.15
C ILE A 246 -4.43 4.32 -7.60
N GLY A 247 -5.73 4.34 -7.89
CA GLY A 247 -6.26 4.57 -9.24
C GLY A 247 -6.06 6.01 -9.72
N ARG A 248 -6.15 6.17 -11.04
CA ARG A 248 -5.98 7.48 -11.70
C ARG A 248 -7.23 8.32 -11.54
N ARG A 249 -7.06 9.63 -11.28
CA ARG A 249 -8.17 10.58 -11.16
C ARG A 249 -9.09 10.56 -12.38
N THR A 250 -8.52 10.45 -13.59
CA THR A 250 -9.28 10.46 -14.86
C THR A 250 -10.33 9.36 -14.94
N GLU A 251 -10.05 8.19 -14.36
CA GLU A 251 -10.95 7.02 -14.40
C GLU A 251 -11.93 7.02 -13.23
N LEU A 252 -11.51 7.58 -12.09
CA LEU A 252 -12.27 7.54 -10.84
C LEU A 252 -13.19 8.73 -10.63
N LEU A 253 -12.86 9.91 -11.18
CA LEU A 253 -13.65 11.13 -11.01
C LEU A 253 -15.12 10.94 -11.44
N PRO A 254 -15.45 10.29 -12.58
CA PRO A 254 -16.85 10.07 -12.96
C PRO A 254 -17.62 9.17 -11.99
N LEU A 255 -16.92 8.32 -11.23
CA LEU A 255 -17.51 7.36 -10.29
C LEU A 255 -17.54 7.92 -8.85
N ALA A 256 -16.76 8.95 -8.56
CA ALA A 256 -16.58 9.52 -7.23
C ALA A 256 -17.89 10.01 -6.57
N PRO A 257 -18.81 10.72 -7.27
CA PRO A 257 -20.09 11.14 -6.68
C PRO A 257 -20.95 9.95 -6.24
N ASN A 258 -21.01 8.88 -7.05
CA ASN A 258 -21.78 7.67 -6.72
C ASN A 258 -21.23 6.98 -5.47
N VAL A 259 -19.90 6.91 -5.34
CA VAL A 259 -19.24 6.36 -4.15
C VAL A 259 -19.51 7.24 -2.94
N LEU A 260 -19.44 8.57 -3.08
CA LEU A 260 -19.74 9.51 -1.98
C LEU A 260 -21.19 9.30 -1.51
N HIS A 261 -22.17 9.40 -2.42
CA HIS A 261 -23.59 9.26 -2.08
C HIS A 261 -23.90 7.93 -1.39
N ALA A 262 -23.36 6.81 -1.89
CA ALA A 262 -23.58 5.50 -1.29
C ALA A 262 -23.02 5.42 0.15
N VAL A 263 -21.85 6.01 0.40
CA VAL A 263 -21.22 6.01 1.73
C VAL A 263 -21.97 6.93 2.69
N LEU A 264 -22.50 8.06 2.22
CA LEU A 264 -23.30 8.98 3.03
C LEU A 264 -24.68 8.43 3.39
N ALA A 265 -25.22 7.56 2.52
CA ALA A 265 -26.49 6.87 2.73
C ALA A 265 -26.40 5.64 3.65
N LEU A 266 -25.19 5.29 4.14
CA LEU A 266 -25.03 4.16 5.05
C LEU A 266 -25.79 4.42 6.37
N PRO A 267 -26.54 3.43 6.88
CA PRO A 267 -27.27 3.57 8.14
C PRO A 267 -26.32 3.66 9.32
N THR A 268 -26.79 4.21 10.44
CA THR A 268 -26.01 4.32 11.68
C THR A 268 -25.44 2.99 12.16
N ASP A 269 -26.17 1.88 11.96
CA ASP A 269 -25.73 0.54 12.33
C ASP A 269 -24.50 0.06 11.55
N ALA A 270 -24.35 0.48 10.28
CA ALA A 270 -23.16 0.19 9.48
C ALA A 270 -21.89 0.82 10.08
N THR A 271 -22.05 1.94 10.78
CA THR A 271 -20.94 2.69 11.41
C THR A 271 -20.79 2.42 12.91
N LYS A 272 -21.52 1.45 13.48
CA LYS A 272 -21.48 1.16 14.92
C LYS A 272 -20.10 0.72 15.40
N GLY A 273 -19.34 0.03 14.56
CA GLY A 273 -17.96 -0.39 14.85
C GLY A 273 -16.95 0.75 14.74
N ILE A 274 -15.95 0.77 15.62
CA ILE A 274 -14.83 1.74 15.56
C ILE A 274 -14.09 1.62 14.21
N LEU A 275 -13.88 0.39 13.75
CA LEU A 275 -13.21 0.12 12.48
C LEU A 275 -14.01 0.61 11.27
N SER A 276 -15.30 0.26 11.18
CA SER A 276 -16.16 0.68 10.07
C SER A 276 -16.32 2.20 10.04
N SER A 277 -16.57 2.84 11.19
CA SER A 277 -16.54 4.31 11.33
C SER A 277 -15.26 4.93 10.79
N ARG A 278 -14.09 4.41 11.19
CA ARG A 278 -12.79 4.90 10.71
C ARG A 278 -12.64 4.73 9.19
N LEU A 279 -13.08 3.60 8.65
CA LEU A 279 -12.97 3.30 7.22
C LEU A 279 -13.92 4.14 6.37
N VAL A 280 -15.12 4.45 6.84
CA VAL A 280 -16.05 5.40 6.20
C VAL A 280 -15.39 6.76 6.06
N ILE A 281 -14.85 7.32 7.14
CA ILE A 281 -14.16 8.61 7.10
C ILE A 281 -12.95 8.56 6.17
N LYS A 282 -12.16 7.48 6.24
CA LYS A 282 -11.02 7.30 5.34
C LYS A 282 -11.42 7.25 3.87
N LEU A 283 -12.56 6.63 3.54
CA LEU A 283 -13.07 6.59 2.17
C LEU A 283 -13.53 7.98 1.71
N ILE A 284 -14.33 8.68 2.53
CA ILE A 284 -14.79 10.06 2.27
C ILE A 284 -13.60 10.97 1.95
N GLN A 285 -12.50 10.88 2.70
CA GLN A 285 -11.28 11.64 2.42
C GLN A 285 -10.68 11.33 1.07
N ARG A 286 -10.62 10.06 0.70
CA ARG A 286 -10.02 9.64 -0.58
C ARG A 286 -10.88 10.11 -1.75
N VAL A 287 -12.19 10.04 -1.61
CA VAL A 287 -13.14 10.52 -2.62
C VAL A 287 -13.07 12.04 -2.72
N GLY A 288 -13.01 12.77 -1.59
CA GLY A 288 -12.81 14.21 -1.56
C GLY A 288 -11.58 14.69 -2.31
N LEU A 289 -10.45 13.98 -2.17
CA LEU A 289 -9.23 14.27 -2.90
C LEU A 289 -9.36 14.04 -4.41
N LEU A 290 -10.31 13.23 -4.89
CA LEU A 290 -10.57 13.08 -6.32
C LEU A 290 -11.27 14.32 -6.89
N PHE A 291 -12.19 14.94 -6.14
CA PHE A 291 -12.86 16.17 -6.56
C PHE A 291 -11.88 17.34 -6.68
N CYS A 292 -10.91 17.43 -5.76
CA CYS A 292 -9.89 18.46 -5.79
C CYS A 292 -8.88 18.25 -6.94
N PRO A 293 -8.76 19.19 -7.90
CA PRO A 293 -7.75 19.07 -8.95
C PRO A 293 -6.33 19.14 -8.37
N PRO A 294 -5.37 18.35 -8.90
CA PRO A 294 -3.99 18.41 -8.45
C PRO A 294 -3.39 19.78 -8.79
N ARG A 295 -3.02 20.55 -7.76
CA ARG A 295 -2.34 21.84 -7.95
C ARG A 295 -0.86 21.61 -8.18
N VAL A 296 -0.41 21.74 -9.42
CA VAL A 296 1.03 21.88 -9.73
C VAL A 296 1.39 23.34 -9.50
N THR A 297 1.84 23.66 -8.29
CA THR A 297 2.26 25.03 -8.00
C THR A 297 3.57 25.33 -8.70
N THR A 298 3.57 26.31 -9.61
CA THR A 298 4.72 26.71 -10.45
C THR A 298 5.98 27.06 -9.65
N TRP A 299 5.84 27.56 -8.41
CA TRP A 299 6.97 27.85 -7.52
C TRP A 299 7.74 26.60 -7.04
N GLN A 300 7.13 25.41 -7.04
CA GLN A 300 7.82 24.16 -6.65
C GLN A 300 8.98 23.80 -7.58
N TYR A 301 8.92 24.29 -8.83
CA TYR A 301 9.99 24.12 -9.83
C TYR A 301 10.84 25.37 -10.00
N GLN A 302 10.42 26.51 -9.43
CA GLN A 302 11.28 27.68 -9.26
C GLN A 302 12.24 27.46 -8.09
N ARG A 303 13.20 26.55 -8.25
CA ARG A 303 14.49 26.62 -7.54
C ARG A 303 15.32 27.77 -8.12
N GLY A 304 14.75 28.98 -8.14
CA GLY A 304 15.45 30.18 -8.53
C GLY A 304 16.66 30.37 -7.61
N SER A 305 17.85 30.30 -8.20
CA SER A 305 19.13 30.69 -7.62
C SER A 305 19.61 29.94 -6.36
N ARG A 306 20.12 28.72 -6.53
CA ARG A 306 20.90 28.02 -5.49
C ARG A 306 22.37 28.43 -5.42
N SER A 307 22.84 29.27 -6.33
CA SER A 307 24.18 29.84 -6.26
C SER A 307 24.08 31.27 -5.75
N LEU A 308 24.47 31.47 -4.48
CA LEU A 308 24.67 32.81 -3.93
C LEU A 308 25.71 33.58 -4.75
N ALA A 309 26.67 32.88 -5.36
CA ALA A 309 27.68 33.45 -6.23
C ALA A 309 27.09 34.03 -7.52
N ASP A 310 26.15 33.32 -8.17
CA ASP A 310 25.51 33.82 -9.41
C ASP A 310 24.64 35.05 -9.13
N ASN A 311 23.99 35.07 -7.95
CA ASN A 311 23.22 36.23 -7.47
C ASN A 311 24.12 37.45 -7.17
N LEU A 312 25.33 37.23 -6.66
CA LEU A 312 26.30 38.30 -6.36
C LEU A 312 26.99 38.83 -7.63
N VAL A 313 27.33 37.97 -8.58
CA VAL A 313 27.90 38.36 -9.88
C VAL A 313 26.92 39.23 -10.67
N SER A 314 25.65 38.83 -10.69
CA SER A 314 24.58 39.59 -11.36
C SER A 314 24.36 40.99 -10.74
N GLN A 315 24.63 41.17 -9.45
CA GLN A 315 24.57 42.49 -8.81
C GLN A 315 25.84 43.34 -9.04
N MET A 316 27.01 42.71 -9.21
CA MET A 316 28.25 43.42 -9.51
C MET A 316 28.31 43.91 -10.96
N ASP A 317 27.79 43.13 -11.91
CA ASP A 317 27.77 43.51 -13.34
C ASP A 317 26.79 44.64 -13.69
N MET A 318 25.81 44.91 -12.81
CA MET A 318 24.89 46.04 -12.95
C MET A 318 25.49 47.39 -12.54
N SER A 319 26.65 47.39 -11.87
CA SER A 319 27.29 48.63 -11.38
C SER A 319 28.23 49.29 -12.38
N ASN A 320 28.48 48.70 -13.56
CA ASN A 320 29.56 49.12 -14.46
C ASN A 320 29.18 49.39 -15.93
N LYS A 321 27.92 49.70 -16.24
CA LYS A 321 27.53 50.17 -17.59
C LYS A 321 26.88 51.55 -17.57
N THR A 322 27.72 52.58 -17.48
CA THR A 322 27.42 53.91 -18.02
C THR A 322 27.28 53.80 -19.55
N LYS A 323 26.06 53.89 -20.08
CA LYS A 323 25.80 54.04 -21.52
C LYS A 323 25.81 55.53 -21.90
N PRO A 324 26.48 55.97 -22.98
CA PRO A 324 26.04 57.11 -23.77
C PRO A 324 24.97 56.65 -24.78
N MET A 325 23.96 57.49 -24.95
CA MET A 325 22.93 57.39 -25.99
C MET A 325 23.55 57.46 -27.39
N ASP A 326 23.07 56.64 -28.32
CA ASP A 326 22.73 57.15 -29.65
C ASP A 326 21.67 56.30 -30.37
N ASN A 327 20.82 57.01 -31.13
CA ASN A 327 19.63 56.52 -31.81
C ASN A 327 19.95 56.15 -33.28
N SER A 328 19.62 54.94 -33.74
CA SER A 328 18.90 54.70 -35.02
C SER A 328 18.82 53.22 -35.46
N SER A 329 17.59 52.82 -35.78
CA SER A 329 17.17 51.97 -36.91
C SER A 329 17.71 50.53 -37.11
N MET A 330 16.79 49.59 -36.82
CA MET A 330 16.31 48.52 -37.73
C MET A 330 17.27 47.44 -38.25
N LYS A 331 17.23 46.25 -37.62
CA LYS A 331 16.98 44.93 -38.26
C LYS A 331 17.16 43.78 -37.24
N LYS A 332 16.14 42.91 -37.13
CA LYS A 332 16.23 41.59 -36.48
C LYS A 332 17.28 40.71 -37.19
N PRO A 333 17.95 39.82 -36.45
CA PRO A 333 17.65 38.41 -36.67
C PRO A 333 17.53 37.59 -35.39
N VAL A 334 16.96 36.41 -35.61
CA VAL A 334 16.68 35.27 -34.73
C VAL A 334 17.90 34.83 -33.91
N GLY A 335 17.66 34.49 -32.64
CA GLY A 335 18.58 33.77 -31.76
C GLY A 335 18.02 33.74 -30.34
N ASP A 336 18.01 32.56 -29.73
CA ASP A 336 17.75 32.32 -28.31
C ASP A 336 18.34 33.42 -27.42
N GLU A 337 17.57 33.86 -26.42
CA GLU A 337 17.97 33.91 -25.01
C GLU A 337 16.96 34.71 -24.17
N ASN A 338 16.66 34.10 -23.02
CA ASN A 338 16.12 34.68 -21.79
C ASN A 338 16.35 36.20 -21.64
N GLU A 339 15.28 36.99 -21.71
CA GLU A 339 15.24 38.29 -21.04
C GLU A 339 14.24 38.25 -19.88
N SER A 340 14.84 38.15 -18.70
CA SER A 340 14.23 38.40 -17.40
C SER A 340 13.89 39.89 -17.29
N VAL A 341 12.65 40.25 -17.62
CA VAL A 341 12.10 41.55 -17.23
C VAL A 341 11.52 41.39 -15.82
N CYS A 342 12.20 42.00 -14.84
CA CYS A 342 11.69 42.21 -13.51
C CYS A 342 10.45 43.12 -13.57
N GLN A 343 9.27 42.51 -13.56
CA GLN A 343 8.06 43.16 -13.08
C GLN A 343 7.79 42.64 -11.67
N LEU A 344 7.50 43.56 -10.74
CA LEU A 344 6.96 43.24 -9.42
C LEU A 344 5.79 42.25 -9.61
N PRO A 345 5.58 41.26 -8.72
CA PRO A 345 4.39 40.42 -8.78
C PRO A 345 3.19 41.25 -8.32
N SER A 346 2.68 42.09 -9.23
CA SER A 346 1.34 42.61 -9.19
C SER A 346 0.42 41.47 -9.55
N THR A 347 -0.45 41.14 -8.58
CA THR A 347 -1.58 40.21 -8.69
C THR A 347 -1.23 38.78 -9.07
N VAL A 348 -1.55 37.89 -8.14
CA VAL A 348 -1.81 36.47 -8.38
C VAL A 348 -2.68 36.40 -9.64
N GLU A 349 -2.11 36.03 -10.79
CA GLU A 349 -2.88 35.47 -11.88
C GLU A 349 -3.41 34.15 -11.34
N VAL A 350 -4.59 34.27 -10.72
CA VAL A 350 -5.46 33.15 -10.43
C VAL A 350 -5.80 32.60 -11.80
N ASP A 351 -5.26 31.44 -12.17
CA ASP A 351 -5.80 30.68 -13.30
C ASP A 351 -7.31 30.53 -13.05
N GLU A 352 -8.10 31.28 -13.84
CA GLU A 352 -9.55 31.45 -13.74
C GLU A 352 -10.33 30.24 -14.27
N ASP A 353 -9.80 29.02 -14.10
CA ASP A 353 -10.57 27.80 -14.29
C ASP A 353 -10.52 26.99 -12.98
N PHE A 354 -11.08 27.57 -11.92
CA PHE A 354 -11.54 26.76 -10.80
C PHE A 354 -12.65 25.85 -11.34
N ASP A 355 -12.30 24.61 -11.63
CA ASP A 355 -13.24 23.54 -11.89
C ASP A 355 -14.15 23.35 -10.65
N LEU A 356 -15.24 24.11 -10.62
CA LEU A 356 -16.26 24.13 -9.56
C LEU A 356 -17.32 23.04 -9.75
N SER A 357 -17.16 22.14 -10.72
CA SER A 357 -18.14 21.09 -11.04
C SER A 357 -18.49 20.19 -9.85
N HIS A 358 -17.58 20.07 -8.89
CA HIS A 358 -17.73 19.25 -7.69
C HIS A 358 -17.72 20.06 -6.38
N ALA A 359 -18.06 21.36 -6.43
CA ALA A 359 -18.03 22.21 -5.24
C ALA A 359 -18.97 21.72 -4.12
N ASP A 360 -20.16 21.25 -4.48
CA ASP A 360 -21.14 20.71 -3.52
C ASP A 360 -20.66 19.40 -2.90
N ASP A 361 -20.07 18.50 -3.71
CA ASP A 361 -19.47 17.24 -3.24
C ASP A 361 -18.35 17.52 -2.23
N VAL A 362 -17.50 18.51 -2.51
CA VAL A 362 -16.41 18.93 -1.61
C VAL A 362 -16.97 19.52 -0.32
N ALA A 363 -18.03 20.32 -0.38
CA ALA A 363 -18.67 20.87 0.81
C ALA A 363 -19.24 19.78 1.73
N GLU A 364 -19.91 18.77 1.16
CA GLU A 364 -20.43 17.62 1.92
C GLU A 364 -19.29 16.80 2.53
N VAL A 365 -18.20 16.57 1.79
CA VAL A 365 -16.99 15.93 2.34
C VAL A 365 -16.47 16.69 3.56
N ILE A 366 -16.31 18.02 3.45
CA ILE A 366 -15.81 18.87 4.55
C ILE A 366 -16.74 18.79 5.76
N ASP A 367 -18.06 18.91 5.57
CA ASP A 367 -19.03 18.82 6.67
C ASP A 367 -18.91 17.49 7.41
N ARG A 368 -18.79 16.37 6.67
CA ARG A 368 -18.62 15.04 7.27
C ARG A 368 -17.32 14.88 8.03
N LEU A 369 -16.22 15.44 7.53
CA LEU A 369 -14.95 15.44 8.26
C LEU A 369 -15.03 16.26 9.55
N LEU A 370 -15.63 17.45 9.50
CA LEU A 370 -15.83 18.30 10.68
C LEU A 370 -16.71 17.64 11.73
N ASN A 371 -17.78 16.96 11.31
CA ASN A 371 -18.63 16.18 12.20
C ASN A 371 -17.87 14.99 12.82
N ALA A 372 -17.02 14.31 12.05
CA ALA A 372 -16.21 13.20 12.53
C ALA A 372 -15.12 13.61 13.55
N LEU A 373 -14.66 14.86 13.55
CA LEU A 373 -13.77 15.40 14.59
C LEU A 373 -14.42 15.43 15.98
N ARG A 374 -15.76 15.38 16.06
CA ARG A 374 -16.53 15.30 17.31
C ARG A 374 -16.76 13.87 17.79
N SER A 375 -16.28 12.86 17.06
CA SER A 375 -16.47 11.45 17.42
C SER A 375 -15.88 11.12 18.81
N GLN A 376 -16.59 10.26 19.55
CA GLN A 376 -16.10 9.71 20.82
C GLN A 376 -14.81 8.88 20.65
N TYR A 377 -14.57 8.35 19.44
CA TYR A 377 -13.42 7.50 19.17
C TYR A 377 -12.23 8.31 18.65
N THR A 378 -11.14 8.33 19.40
CA THR A 378 -9.89 9.03 19.01
C THR A 378 -9.36 8.60 17.65
N VAL A 379 -9.47 7.31 17.30
CA VAL A 379 -9.00 6.80 15.99
C VAL A 379 -9.79 7.37 14.82
N VAL A 380 -11.09 7.66 15.02
CA VAL A 380 -11.95 8.30 14.01
C VAL A 380 -11.60 9.77 13.87
N ARG A 381 -11.39 10.47 15.00
CA ARG A 381 -10.94 11.87 15.02
C ARG A 381 -9.59 12.06 14.33
N TRP A 382 -8.63 11.17 14.58
CA TRP A 382 -7.32 11.18 13.90
C TRP A 382 -7.43 10.88 12.41
N SER A 383 -8.33 9.97 12.03
CA SER A 383 -8.62 9.77 10.62
C SER A 383 -9.12 11.08 10.03
N ALA A 384 -10.20 11.64 10.57
CA ALA A 384 -10.83 12.88 10.12
C ALA A 384 -9.84 14.04 9.97
N ALA A 385 -9.01 14.30 10.99
CA ALA A 385 -8.02 15.37 10.99
C ALA A 385 -6.90 15.23 9.96
N LYS A 386 -6.67 14.01 9.44
CA LYS A 386 -5.61 13.73 8.45
C LYS A 386 -6.03 14.08 7.02
N GLY A 387 -7.32 13.98 6.72
CA GLY A 387 -7.86 14.37 5.42
C GLY A 387 -8.33 15.81 5.47
#